data_AF-D6X4X7-F1
#
_entry.id   AF-D6X4X7-F1
#
_cell.length_a   1.000
_cell.length_b   1.000
_cell.length_c   1.000
_cell.angle_alpha   90.00
_cell.angle_beta   90.00
_cell.angle_gamma   90.00
#
_symmetry.space_group_name_H-M   'P 1'
#
loop_
_entity.id
_entity.type
_entity.pdbx_description
1 polymer ?
#
loop_
_entity_poly.entity_id
_entity_poly.type
_entity_poly.pdbx_seq_one_letter_code
_entity_poly.pdbx_strand_id
1 'polypeptide(L)'
;MAHNPNLFELIKMFKIRDPFAILKIILKAEPFILLKWCFIDLSYHKFVKICNVLALIIHSVYFVFDVLYTIENFSLDFLLKYSSSMLIYIYVITNMVFAMVMEKYTLEMVNLSESEFWPMDFAGKRMEAEIGRNYLMTRIVYYFLGGALLASMLILLPFFGDLNDWLLSSQMSVDYFGEWSVLVDLILFSTGPMVALSEIRAPAVFLYGIYKIDLQIFLLNKLIVQLSHEKARDDAKYQRRIFAKLRQFTKHHANLKKCMRGISDIMNLSMPVFVFIGAPGVISIMYYFLYSLDSASTITKIRSVYVAVFTSVIVATFAHAGQKISDNTSLIFDTLTTCPWNLWDKRNRKVLLIFMANSVKPMTFSVAGITVDYQFAIKMIKLSSSYALVLYQLKNQYNMN
;
A
#
# COMPACT_ATOMS: atom_id res chain seq x y z
N MET A 1 -8.96 3.08 -28.53
CA MET A 1 -8.79 2.32 -27.27
C MET A 1 -8.87 0.86 -27.64
N ALA A 2 -7.75 0.13 -27.59
CA ALA A 2 -7.81 -1.32 -27.67
C ALA A 2 -8.47 -1.81 -26.37
N HIS A 3 -9.57 -2.54 -26.51
CA HIS A 3 -10.25 -3.15 -25.36
C HIS A 3 -9.29 -4.20 -24.79
N ASN A 4 -8.65 -3.93 -23.65
CA ASN A 4 -7.91 -4.97 -22.95
C ASN A 4 -8.93 -6.06 -22.62
N PRO A 5 -8.79 -7.30 -23.13
CA PRO A 5 -9.73 -8.36 -22.84
C PRO A 5 -9.75 -8.57 -21.33
N ASN A 6 -10.95 -8.69 -20.76
CA ASN A 6 -11.11 -9.07 -19.36
C ASN A 6 -10.30 -10.35 -19.12
N LEU A 7 -9.57 -10.45 -18.01
CA LEU A 7 -8.77 -11.63 -17.67
C LEU A 7 -9.58 -12.94 -17.76
N PHE A 8 -10.88 -12.90 -17.47
CA PHE A 8 -11.77 -14.06 -17.68
C PHE A 8 -11.88 -14.48 -19.15
N GLU A 9 -11.89 -13.53 -20.08
CA GLU A 9 -11.83 -13.80 -21.53
C GLU A 9 -10.45 -14.31 -21.92
N LEU A 10 -9.36 -13.80 -21.34
CA LEU A 10 -8.02 -14.35 -21.52
C LEU A 10 -7.91 -15.79 -20.99
N ILE A 11 -8.43 -16.08 -19.80
CA ILE A 11 -8.45 -17.42 -19.20
C ILE A 11 -9.31 -18.37 -20.04
N LYS A 12 -10.44 -17.90 -20.59
CA LYS A 12 -11.27 -18.69 -21.52
C LYS A 12 -10.58 -18.92 -22.86
N MET A 13 -9.89 -17.92 -23.41
CA MET A 13 -9.17 -18.01 -24.69
C MET A 13 -7.97 -18.95 -24.59
N PHE A 14 -7.25 -18.93 -23.47
CA PHE A 14 -6.18 -19.86 -23.18
C PHE A 14 -6.72 -21.05 -22.40
N LYS A 15 -7.36 -22.01 -23.12
CA LYS A 15 -7.59 -23.37 -22.60
C LYS A 15 -6.34 -23.82 -21.84
N ILE A 16 -6.47 -23.97 -20.52
CA ILE A 16 -5.45 -24.17 -19.47
C ILE A 16 -4.29 -25.10 -19.91
N ARG A 17 -3.36 -24.63 -20.73
CA ARG A 17 -2.20 -25.42 -21.16
C ARG A 17 -0.90 -24.95 -20.52
N ASP A 18 -0.82 -23.68 -20.12
CA ASP A 18 0.32 -23.16 -19.36
C ASP A 18 -0.08 -21.89 -18.54
N PRO A 19 -0.34 -22.02 -17.23
CA PRO A 19 -0.63 -20.87 -16.38
C PRO A 19 0.54 -19.88 -16.27
N PHE A 20 1.78 -20.33 -16.47
CA PHE A 20 2.95 -19.46 -16.45
C PHE A 20 3.06 -18.60 -17.72
N ALA A 21 2.61 -19.10 -18.87
CA ALA A 21 2.53 -18.31 -20.10
C ALA A 21 1.53 -17.16 -19.96
N ILE A 22 0.36 -17.43 -19.38
CA ILE A 22 -0.67 -16.40 -19.08
C ILE A 22 -0.09 -15.35 -18.13
N LEU A 23 0.56 -15.79 -17.05
CA LEU A 23 1.23 -14.89 -16.11
C LEU A 23 2.28 -14.03 -16.82
N LYS A 24 3.11 -14.61 -17.70
CA LYS A 24 4.14 -13.86 -18.44
C LYS A 24 3.56 -12.81 -19.38
N ILE A 25 2.43 -13.10 -20.03
CA ILE A 25 1.71 -12.14 -20.89
C ILE A 25 1.14 -10.99 -20.05
N ILE A 26 0.46 -11.32 -18.96
CA ILE A 26 -0.11 -10.33 -18.03
C ILE A 26 0.98 -9.42 -17.47
N LEU A 27 2.11 -10.00 -17.07
CA LEU A 27 3.24 -9.25 -16.50
C LEU A 27 3.98 -8.38 -17.51
N LYS A 28 3.80 -8.64 -18.81
CA LYS A 28 4.34 -7.78 -19.87
C LYS A 28 3.41 -6.59 -20.15
N ALA A 29 2.11 -6.74 -19.89
CA ALA A 29 1.11 -5.74 -20.24
C ALA A 29 1.07 -4.52 -19.32
N GLU A 30 1.31 -4.67 -18.01
CA GLU A 30 1.36 -3.56 -17.04
C GLU A 30 2.16 -3.96 -15.77
N PRO A 31 3.18 -3.17 -15.33
CA PRO A 31 4.05 -3.53 -14.20
C PRO A 31 3.33 -3.76 -12.87
N PHE A 32 2.18 -3.12 -12.69
CA PHE A 32 1.43 -3.12 -11.43
C PHE A 32 0.09 -3.86 -11.52
N ILE A 33 -0.11 -4.65 -12.58
CA ILE A 33 -1.38 -5.35 -12.82
C ILE A 33 -1.75 -6.30 -11.68
N LEU A 34 -0.76 -6.92 -11.03
CA LEU A 34 -1.01 -7.81 -9.90
C LEU A 34 -1.55 -7.07 -8.67
N LEU A 35 -1.08 -5.85 -8.41
CA LEU A 35 -1.62 -5.05 -7.31
C LEU A 35 -3.08 -4.69 -7.56
N LYS A 36 -3.37 -4.21 -8.78
CA LYS A 36 -4.75 -3.93 -9.20
C LYS A 36 -5.62 -5.17 -9.06
N TRP A 37 -5.17 -6.29 -9.63
CA TRP A 37 -5.97 -7.49 -9.67
C TRP A 37 -6.26 -8.06 -8.26
N CYS A 38 -5.23 -8.23 -7.42
CA CYS A 38 -5.40 -8.80 -6.08
C CYS A 38 -6.16 -7.86 -5.13
N PHE A 39 -5.81 -6.57 -5.11
CA PHE A 39 -6.25 -5.65 -4.06
C PHE A 39 -7.38 -4.71 -4.48
N ILE A 40 -7.72 -4.67 -5.77
CA ILE A 40 -8.85 -3.89 -6.29
C ILE A 40 -9.88 -4.85 -6.89
N ASP A 41 -9.54 -5.52 -7.99
CA ASP A 41 -10.53 -6.29 -8.76
C ASP A 41 -11.08 -7.49 -7.96
N LEU A 42 -10.19 -8.28 -7.34
CA LEU A 42 -10.57 -9.41 -6.50
C LEU A 42 -11.18 -8.95 -5.17
N SER A 43 -10.57 -7.96 -4.52
CA SER A 43 -10.98 -7.47 -3.20
C SER A 43 -12.38 -6.85 -3.19
N TYR A 44 -12.76 -6.16 -4.27
CA TYR A 44 -14.09 -5.56 -4.42
C TYR A 44 -15.08 -6.46 -5.18
N HIS A 45 -14.69 -7.70 -5.51
CA HIS A 45 -15.62 -8.67 -6.08
C HIS A 45 -16.73 -9.01 -5.07
N LYS A 46 -17.97 -9.16 -5.56
CA LYS A 46 -19.18 -9.38 -4.72
C LYS A 46 -19.01 -10.52 -3.71
N PHE A 47 -18.41 -11.63 -4.13
CA PHE A 47 -18.16 -12.77 -3.24
C PHE A 47 -17.17 -12.42 -2.11
N VAL A 48 -16.03 -11.81 -2.44
CA VAL A 48 -15.00 -11.44 -1.45
C VAL A 48 -15.55 -10.40 -0.48
N LYS A 49 -16.41 -9.49 -0.93
CA LYS A 49 -17.11 -8.54 -0.06
C LYS A 49 -17.98 -9.24 0.99
N ILE A 50 -18.74 -10.27 0.59
CA ILE A 50 -19.55 -11.06 1.53
C ILE A 50 -18.64 -11.76 2.55
N CYS A 51 -17.58 -12.41 2.09
CA CYS A 51 -16.59 -13.04 2.99
C CYS A 51 -15.94 -12.03 3.95
N ASN A 52 -15.64 -10.82 3.48
CA ASN A 52 -15.06 -9.74 4.28
C ASN A 52 -16.04 -9.25 5.36
N VAL A 53 -17.34 -9.13 5.04
CA VAL A 53 -18.37 -8.76 6.02
C VAL A 53 -18.56 -9.87 7.05
N LEU A 54 -18.59 -11.14 6.64
CA LEU A 54 -18.67 -12.27 7.57
C LEU A 54 -17.46 -12.31 8.50
N ALA A 55 -16.24 -12.15 7.95
CA ALA A 55 -15.02 -12.05 8.74
C ALA A 55 -15.09 -10.88 9.74
N LEU A 56 -15.51 -9.69 9.30
CA LEU A 56 -15.67 -8.55 10.19
C LEU A 56 -16.62 -8.84 11.36
N ILE A 57 -17.77 -9.47 11.11
CA ILE A 57 -18.71 -9.84 12.16
C ILE A 57 -18.07 -10.81 13.15
N ILE A 58 -17.44 -11.87 12.65
CA ILE A 58 -16.75 -12.88 13.47
C ILE A 58 -15.69 -12.19 14.35
N HIS A 59 -14.75 -11.45 13.76
CA HIS A 59 -13.69 -10.78 14.51
C HIS A 59 -14.21 -9.72 15.50
N SER A 60 -15.30 -9.04 15.18
CA SER A 60 -15.93 -8.10 16.12
C SER A 60 -16.52 -8.80 17.33
N VAL A 61 -17.17 -9.96 17.13
CA VAL A 61 -17.72 -10.77 18.22
C VAL A 61 -16.59 -11.30 19.12
N TYR A 62 -15.53 -11.84 18.52
CA TYR A 62 -14.34 -12.27 19.28
C TYR A 62 -13.70 -11.14 20.07
N PHE A 63 -13.57 -9.96 19.47
CA PHE A 63 -13.01 -8.81 20.17
C PHE A 63 -13.87 -8.40 21.38
N VAL A 64 -15.20 -8.49 21.29
CA VAL A 64 -16.09 -8.26 22.44
C VAL A 64 -15.86 -9.31 23.52
N PHE A 65 -15.75 -10.59 23.17
CA PHE A 65 -15.43 -11.63 24.14
C PHE A 65 -14.06 -11.44 24.79
N ASP A 66 -13.03 -11.07 24.03
CA ASP A 66 -11.70 -10.75 24.54
C ASP A 66 -11.75 -9.60 25.56
N VAL A 67 -12.54 -8.56 25.28
CA VAL A 67 -12.75 -7.43 26.21
C VAL A 67 -13.46 -7.89 27.49
N LEU A 68 -14.53 -8.68 27.37
CA LEU A 68 -15.27 -9.19 28.53
C LEU A 68 -14.38 -10.10 29.39
N TYR A 69 -13.68 -11.03 28.76
CA TYR A 69 -12.74 -11.93 29.44
C TYR A 69 -11.61 -11.16 30.13
N THR A 70 -11.10 -10.09 29.51
CA THR A 70 -10.10 -9.19 30.11
C THR A 70 -10.63 -8.46 31.33
N ILE A 71 -11.91 -8.05 31.33
CA ILE A 71 -12.54 -7.39 32.48
C ILE A 71 -12.71 -8.38 33.64
N GLU A 72 -13.14 -9.61 33.36
CA GLU A 72 -13.35 -10.64 34.37
C GLU A 72 -12.04 -11.12 35.01
N ASN A 73 -10.98 -11.25 34.21
CA ASN A 73 -9.68 -11.77 34.62
C ASN A 73 -8.63 -10.65 34.75
N PHE A 74 -9.06 -9.43 35.05
CA PHE A 74 -8.19 -8.27 35.00
C PHE A 74 -7.02 -8.39 35.98
N SER A 75 -5.81 -8.37 35.43
CA SER A 75 -4.57 -8.12 36.17
C SER A 75 -3.62 -7.33 35.29
N LEU A 76 -2.66 -6.63 35.92
CA LEU A 76 -1.68 -5.85 35.19
C LEU A 76 -0.84 -6.75 34.26
N ASP A 77 -0.40 -7.91 34.75
CA ASP A 77 0.37 -8.87 33.95
C ASP A 77 -0.41 -9.40 32.76
N PHE A 78 -1.71 -9.67 32.97
CA PHE A 78 -2.60 -10.10 31.90
C PHE A 78 -2.77 -9.02 30.82
N LEU A 79 -3.00 -7.77 31.23
CA LEU A 79 -3.09 -6.64 30.31
C LEU A 79 -1.77 -6.43 29.53
N LEU A 80 -0.63 -6.50 30.21
CA LEU A 80 0.69 -6.37 29.58
C LEU A 80 0.96 -7.51 28.59
N LYS A 81 0.48 -8.73 28.88
CA LYS A 81 0.62 -9.90 28.00
C LYS A 81 -0.25 -9.79 26.74
N TYR A 82 -1.53 -9.41 26.88
CA TYR A 82 -2.51 -9.52 25.79
C TYR A 82 -2.89 -8.20 25.10
N SER A 83 -2.47 -7.04 25.63
CA SER A 83 -2.78 -5.73 25.03
C SER A 83 -2.34 -5.59 23.58
N SER A 84 -1.21 -6.20 23.20
CA SER A 84 -0.73 -6.22 21.81
C SER A 84 -1.71 -6.93 20.88
N SER A 85 -2.21 -8.09 21.29
CA SER A 85 -3.19 -8.86 20.54
C SER A 85 -4.51 -8.09 20.38
N MET A 86 -4.99 -7.45 21.45
CA MET A 86 -6.22 -6.64 21.40
C MET A 86 -6.07 -5.44 20.47
N LEU A 87 -4.93 -4.74 20.49
CA LEU A 87 -4.65 -3.64 19.56
C LEU A 87 -4.59 -4.11 18.11
N ILE A 88 -4.04 -5.30 17.85
CA ILE A 88 -4.06 -5.92 16.51
C ILE A 88 -5.51 -6.19 16.07
N TYR A 89 -6.37 -6.72 16.94
CA TYR A 89 -7.79 -6.90 16.61
C TYR A 89 -8.49 -5.59 16.28
N ILE A 90 -8.28 -4.54 17.07
CA ILE A 90 -8.83 -3.20 16.79
C ILE A 90 -8.35 -2.71 15.42
N TYR A 91 -7.07 -2.89 15.12
CA TYR A 91 -6.47 -2.52 13.83
C TYR A 91 -7.11 -3.28 12.66
N VAL A 92 -7.28 -4.60 12.79
CA VAL A 92 -7.90 -5.48 11.78
C VAL A 92 -9.35 -5.06 11.50
N ILE A 93 -10.16 -4.92 12.56
CA ILE A 93 -11.57 -4.53 12.46
C ILE A 93 -11.66 -3.15 11.77
N THR A 94 -10.83 -2.21 12.21
CA THR A 94 -10.82 -0.86 11.65
C THR A 94 -10.43 -0.88 10.16
N ASN A 95 -9.45 -1.69 9.77
CA ASN A 95 -9.07 -1.85 8.36
C ASN A 95 -10.16 -2.44 7.50
N MET A 96 -10.88 -3.45 7.99
CA MET A 96 -12.01 -4.04 7.27
C MET A 96 -13.13 -3.01 7.06
N VAL A 97 -13.47 -2.24 8.10
CA VAL A 97 -14.45 -1.15 7.99
C VAL A 97 -13.98 -0.08 7.02
N PHE A 98 -12.74 0.37 7.17
CA PHE A 98 -12.15 1.39 6.32
C PHE A 98 -12.13 0.97 4.84
N ALA A 99 -11.76 -0.28 4.56
CA ALA A 99 -11.74 -0.82 3.20
C ALA A 99 -13.12 -0.77 2.51
N MET A 100 -14.20 -0.99 3.27
CA MET A 100 -15.57 -0.88 2.76
C MET A 100 -15.95 0.59 2.49
N VAL A 101 -15.61 1.50 3.40
CA VAL A 101 -15.87 2.94 3.25
C VAL A 101 -15.13 3.51 2.02
N MET A 102 -13.91 3.04 1.76
CA MET A 102 -13.06 3.56 0.68
C MET A 102 -13.35 2.96 -0.69
N GLU A 103 -14.18 1.93 -0.80
CA GLU A 103 -14.45 1.23 -2.07
C GLU A 103 -14.81 2.18 -3.21
N LYS A 104 -15.80 3.05 -2.98
CA LYS A 104 -16.27 4.00 -4.00
C LYS A 104 -15.16 4.92 -4.50
N TYR A 105 -14.41 5.51 -3.56
CA TYR A 105 -13.31 6.42 -3.88
C TYR A 105 -12.18 5.71 -4.64
N THR A 106 -11.84 4.48 -4.24
CA THR A 106 -10.85 3.65 -4.92
C THR A 106 -11.27 3.36 -6.36
N LEU A 107 -12.51 2.91 -6.58
CA LEU A 107 -13.00 2.58 -7.92
C LEU A 107 -13.08 3.82 -8.83
N GLU A 108 -13.53 4.96 -8.31
CA GLU A 108 -13.54 6.23 -9.05
C GLU A 108 -12.13 6.67 -9.46
N MET A 109 -11.15 6.54 -8.56
CA MET A 109 -9.74 6.86 -8.85
C MET A 109 -9.16 5.93 -9.92
N VAL A 110 -9.43 4.63 -9.83
CA VAL A 110 -8.99 3.65 -10.84
C VAL A 110 -9.60 3.98 -12.19
N ASN A 111 -10.91 4.21 -12.26
CA ASN A 111 -11.60 4.57 -13.51
C ASN A 111 -11.08 5.88 -14.11
N LEU A 112 -10.80 6.89 -13.28
CA LEU A 112 -10.17 8.14 -13.73
C LEU A 112 -8.78 7.88 -14.32
N SER A 113 -7.98 7.04 -13.66
CA SER A 113 -6.63 6.71 -14.13
C SER A 113 -6.66 5.94 -15.45
N GLU A 114 -7.62 5.05 -15.66
CA GLU A 114 -7.72 4.25 -16.89
C GLU A 114 -8.23 5.06 -18.09
N SER A 115 -9.10 6.04 -17.84
CA SER A 115 -9.66 6.89 -18.89
C SER A 115 -8.71 8.01 -19.31
N GLU A 116 -7.91 8.57 -18.40
CA GLU A 116 -7.11 9.78 -18.64
C GLU A 116 -5.61 9.52 -18.83
N PHE A 117 -5.08 8.37 -18.42
CA PHE A 117 -3.64 8.11 -18.49
C PHE A 117 -3.21 7.56 -19.85
N TRP A 118 -1.95 7.82 -20.21
CA TRP A 118 -1.39 7.29 -21.43
C TRP A 118 -1.07 5.79 -21.26
N PRO A 119 -1.34 4.97 -22.28
CA PRO A 119 -0.89 3.59 -22.26
C PRO A 119 0.65 3.56 -22.30
N MET A 120 1.26 2.50 -21.79
CA MET A 120 2.73 2.41 -21.71
C MET A 120 3.43 2.40 -23.07
N ASP A 121 2.75 1.91 -24.10
CA ASP A 121 3.26 1.86 -25.47
C ASP A 121 3.15 3.21 -26.20
N PHE A 122 2.59 4.24 -25.56
CA PHE A 122 2.37 5.57 -26.15
C PHE A 122 3.65 6.20 -26.72
N ALA A 123 4.81 5.90 -26.14
CA ALA A 123 6.11 6.42 -26.57
C ALA A 123 6.97 5.39 -27.34
N GLY A 124 6.36 4.28 -27.76
CA GLY A 124 6.99 3.23 -28.55
C GLY A 124 7.75 2.16 -27.74
N LYS A 125 8.07 1.05 -28.42
CA LYS A 125 8.65 -0.18 -27.81
C LYS A 125 9.94 0.04 -27.04
N ARG A 126 10.77 1.03 -27.43
CA ARG A 126 12.02 1.34 -26.71
C ARG A 126 11.73 1.88 -25.30
N MET A 127 10.71 2.74 -25.17
CA MET A 127 10.34 3.30 -23.88
C MET A 127 9.64 2.27 -23.01
N GLU A 128 8.81 1.40 -23.61
CA GLU A 128 8.21 0.25 -22.93
C GLU A 128 9.28 -0.66 -22.31
N ALA A 129 10.35 -0.99 -23.06
CA ALA A 129 11.46 -1.78 -22.55
C ALA A 129 12.23 -1.08 -21.40
N GLU A 130 12.43 0.24 -21.50
CA GLU A 130 13.07 1.02 -20.44
C GLU A 130 12.22 1.06 -19.16
N ILE A 131 10.90 1.24 -19.30
CA ILE A 131 9.93 1.15 -18.20
C ILE A 131 10.01 -0.24 -17.55
N GLY A 132 9.96 -1.30 -18.35
CA GLY A 132 10.06 -2.67 -17.85
C GLY A 132 11.31 -2.92 -17.00
N ARG A 133 12.44 -2.32 -17.40
CA ARG A 133 13.71 -2.39 -16.64
C ARG A 133 13.66 -1.55 -15.36
N ASN A 134 13.16 -0.31 -15.43
CA ASN A 134 13.14 0.61 -14.29
C ASN A 134 12.20 0.16 -13.17
N TYR A 135 11.13 -0.57 -13.50
CA TYR A 135 10.17 -1.09 -12.53
C TYR A 135 10.39 -2.56 -12.15
N LEU A 136 11.49 -3.18 -12.60
CA LEU A 136 11.81 -4.57 -12.23
C LEU A 136 11.99 -4.73 -10.72
N MET A 137 12.73 -3.83 -10.07
CA MET A 137 12.94 -3.88 -8.62
C MET A 137 11.62 -3.71 -7.86
N THR A 138 10.78 -2.77 -8.29
CA THR A 138 9.45 -2.57 -7.72
C THR A 138 8.60 -3.85 -7.83
N ARG A 139 8.65 -4.56 -8.96
CA ARG A 139 7.96 -5.85 -9.12
C ARG A 139 8.48 -6.91 -8.17
N ILE A 140 9.81 -7.04 -8.02
CA ILE A 140 10.43 -7.99 -7.10
C ILE A 140 9.95 -7.75 -5.66
N VAL A 141 9.93 -6.49 -5.22
CA VAL A 141 9.43 -6.12 -3.89
C VAL A 141 7.99 -6.56 -3.68
N TYR A 142 7.14 -6.47 -4.70
CA TYR A 142 5.74 -6.92 -4.59
C TYR A 142 5.56 -8.43 -4.56
N TYR A 143 6.34 -9.16 -5.35
CA TYR A 143 6.32 -10.61 -5.22
C TYR A 143 6.80 -11.05 -3.85
N PHE A 144 7.82 -10.38 -3.33
CA PHE A 144 8.28 -10.61 -1.97
C PHE A 144 7.18 -10.29 -0.94
N LEU A 145 6.49 -9.15 -1.05
CA LEU A 145 5.37 -8.80 -0.16
C LEU A 145 4.20 -9.79 -0.26
N GLY A 146 3.84 -10.23 -1.46
CA GLY A 146 2.79 -11.22 -1.67
C GLY A 146 3.18 -12.60 -1.13
N GLY A 147 4.42 -13.03 -1.35
CA GLY A 147 4.95 -14.27 -0.78
C GLY A 147 5.05 -14.22 0.74
N ALA A 148 5.48 -13.08 1.28
CA ALA A 148 5.47 -12.82 2.71
C ALA A 148 4.04 -12.95 3.25
N LEU A 149 3.05 -12.30 2.65
CA LEU A 149 1.65 -12.41 3.05
C LEU A 149 1.15 -13.87 3.08
N LEU A 150 1.50 -14.67 2.09
CA LEU A 150 1.14 -16.10 2.12
C LEU A 150 1.86 -16.85 3.24
N ALA A 151 3.12 -16.52 3.51
CA ALA A 151 3.86 -17.09 4.63
C ALA A 151 3.27 -16.66 5.99
N SER A 152 2.76 -15.42 6.13
CA SER A 152 2.11 -14.98 7.37
C SER A 152 0.86 -15.79 7.65
N MET A 153 0.06 -16.06 6.62
CA MET A 153 -1.13 -16.91 6.74
C MET A 153 -0.77 -18.31 7.25
N LEU A 154 0.39 -18.87 6.88
CA LEU A 154 0.82 -20.18 7.36
C LEU A 154 1.38 -20.12 8.79
N ILE A 155 2.23 -19.14 9.08
CA ILE A 155 2.91 -18.98 10.39
C ILE A 155 1.92 -18.69 11.52
N LEU A 156 0.80 -18.04 11.20
CA LEU A 156 -0.25 -17.69 12.16
C LEU A 156 -1.25 -18.84 12.42
N LEU A 157 -1.15 -19.96 11.70
CA LEU A 157 -2.03 -21.11 11.96
C LEU A 157 -1.71 -21.80 13.29
N PRO A 158 -2.72 -22.38 13.96
CA PRO A 158 -2.55 -23.12 15.21
C PRO A 158 -1.62 -24.33 15.08
N PHE A 159 -1.51 -24.91 13.87
CA PHE A 159 -0.64 -26.08 13.62
C PHE A 159 0.85 -25.79 13.83
N PHE A 160 1.26 -24.51 13.81
CA PHE A 160 2.66 -24.12 13.96
C PHE A 160 3.07 -23.82 15.40
N GLY A 161 2.26 -24.16 16.40
CA GLY A 161 2.56 -24.04 17.83
C GLY A 161 1.48 -23.30 18.60
N ASP A 162 1.55 -23.39 19.93
CA ASP A 162 0.56 -22.83 20.84
C ASP A 162 0.32 -21.34 20.56
N LEU A 163 -0.95 -20.96 20.45
CA LEU A 163 -1.39 -19.60 20.19
C LEU A 163 -1.75 -18.87 21.48
N ASN A 164 -1.92 -19.57 22.60
CA ASN A 164 -2.30 -18.98 23.89
C ASN A 164 -1.25 -17.99 24.43
N ASP A 165 -0.01 -18.12 23.97
CA ASP A 165 1.07 -17.16 24.27
C ASP A 165 0.84 -15.78 23.63
N TRP A 166 0.15 -15.73 22.49
CA TRP A 166 0.04 -14.55 21.64
C TRP A 166 -1.40 -14.04 21.45
N LEU A 167 -2.39 -14.92 21.30
CA LEU A 167 -3.79 -14.57 21.05
C LEU A 167 -4.62 -14.87 22.29
N LEU A 168 -5.23 -13.82 22.86
CA LEU A 168 -6.17 -13.96 23.96
C LEU A 168 -7.37 -14.83 23.57
N SER A 169 -7.86 -14.66 22.34
CA SER A 169 -9.03 -15.37 21.83
C SER A 169 -8.91 -16.90 21.94
N SER A 170 -7.71 -17.46 21.79
CA SER A 170 -7.48 -18.90 21.93
C SER A 170 -7.67 -19.38 23.37
N GLN A 171 -7.18 -18.61 24.35
CA GLN A 171 -7.37 -18.94 25.76
C GLN A 171 -8.83 -18.76 26.19
N MET A 172 -9.46 -17.67 25.78
CA MET A 172 -10.87 -17.40 26.03
C MET A 172 -11.77 -18.51 25.44
N SER A 173 -11.46 -18.99 24.22
CA SER A 173 -12.18 -20.10 23.59
C SER A 173 -12.16 -21.36 24.48
N VAL A 174 -11.00 -21.71 25.04
CA VAL A 174 -10.85 -22.89 25.91
C VAL A 174 -11.67 -22.73 27.20
N ASP A 175 -11.58 -21.58 27.84
CA ASP A 175 -12.22 -21.35 29.15
C ASP A 175 -13.75 -21.28 29.06
N TYR A 176 -14.30 -20.64 28.02
CA TYR A 176 -15.75 -20.49 27.86
C TYR A 176 -16.43 -21.66 27.14
N PHE A 177 -15.76 -22.31 26.18
CA PHE A 177 -16.38 -23.33 25.32
C PHE A 177 -15.86 -24.75 25.57
N GLY A 178 -14.81 -24.93 26.38
CA GLY A 178 -14.27 -26.24 26.72
C GLY A 178 -13.85 -27.04 25.49
N GLU A 179 -14.41 -28.24 25.31
CA GLU A 179 -14.12 -29.11 24.15
C GLU A 179 -14.53 -28.49 22.81
N TRP A 180 -15.50 -27.57 22.80
CA TRP A 180 -15.94 -26.88 21.58
C TRP A 180 -14.99 -25.77 21.13
N SER A 181 -13.99 -25.41 21.95
CA SER A 181 -12.98 -24.40 21.61
C SER A 181 -12.31 -24.65 20.27
N VAL A 182 -12.02 -25.92 19.93
CA VAL A 182 -11.41 -26.30 18.64
C VAL A 182 -12.27 -25.87 17.45
N LEU A 183 -13.60 -26.03 17.55
CA LEU A 183 -14.52 -25.64 16.49
C LEU A 183 -14.62 -24.12 16.39
N VAL A 184 -14.70 -23.45 17.53
CA VAL A 184 -14.73 -21.98 17.65
C VAL A 184 -13.47 -21.39 17.01
N ASP A 185 -12.29 -21.85 17.43
CA ASP A 185 -11.01 -21.44 16.86
C ASP A 185 -10.90 -21.74 15.36
N LEU A 186 -11.38 -22.91 14.90
CA LEU A 186 -11.39 -23.24 13.47
C LEU A 186 -12.18 -22.21 12.66
N ILE A 187 -13.33 -21.74 13.17
CA ILE A 187 -14.12 -20.67 12.53
C ILE A 187 -13.31 -19.38 12.46
N LEU A 188 -12.65 -18.98 13.55
CA LEU A 188 -11.80 -17.78 13.60
C LEU A 188 -10.62 -17.85 12.62
N PHE A 189 -9.93 -18.99 12.55
CA PHE A 189 -8.78 -19.14 11.64
C PHE A 189 -9.20 -19.30 10.19
N SER A 190 -10.42 -19.79 9.91
CA SER A 190 -10.95 -19.87 8.55
C SER A 190 -11.12 -18.50 7.88
N THR A 191 -11.31 -17.43 8.67
CA THR A 191 -11.38 -16.05 8.18
C THR A 191 -10.02 -15.38 8.04
N GLY A 192 -8.93 -16.05 8.44
CA GLY A 192 -7.55 -15.55 8.36
C GLY A 192 -7.14 -15.00 6.99
N PRO A 193 -7.44 -15.68 5.86
CA PRO A 193 -7.14 -15.13 4.53
C PRO A 193 -7.83 -13.80 4.23
N MET A 194 -9.06 -13.59 4.75
CA MET A 194 -9.79 -12.32 4.57
C MET A 194 -9.21 -11.21 5.45
N VAL A 195 -8.78 -11.53 6.66
CA VAL A 195 -8.05 -10.61 7.55
C VAL A 195 -6.77 -10.14 6.88
N ALA A 196 -5.93 -11.08 6.49
CA ALA A 196 -4.63 -10.82 5.89
C ALA A 196 -4.77 -10.02 4.58
N LEU A 197 -5.78 -10.33 3.74
CA LEU A 197 -6.10 -9.52 2.56
C LEU A 197 -6.49 -8.09 2.94
N SER A 198 -7.31 -7.92 3.98
CA SER A 198 -7.82 -6.62 4.41
C SER A 198 -6.73 -5.72 5.01
N GLU A 199 -5.79 -6.28 5.76
CA GLU A 199 -4.67 -5.54 6.36
C GLU A 199 -3.79 -4.85 5.32
N ILE A 200 -3.59 -5.49 4.17
CA ILE A 200 -2.70 -4.97 3.11
C ILE A 200 -3.50 -4.28 2.00
N ARG A 201 -4.84 -4.40 1.98
CA ARG A 201 -5.67 -3.82 0.93
C ARG A 201 -5.46 -2.33 0.77
N ALA A 202 -5.68 -1.54 1.83
CA ALA A 202 -5.48 -0.10 1.78
C ALA A 202 -4.03 0.26 1.39
N PRO A 203 -3.00 -0.34 2.05
CA PRO A 203 -1.62 -0.24 1.60
C PRO A 203 -1.39 -0.42 0.10
N ALA A 204 -1.83 -1.55 -0.42
CA ALA A 204 -1.63 -1.94 -1.81
C ALA A 204 -2.38 -1.05 -2.79
N VAL A 205 -3.59 -0.58 -2.45
CA VAL A 205 -4.37 0.37 -3.27
C VAL A 205 -3.63 1.70 -3.39
N PHE A 206 -3.11 2.23 -2.29
CA PHE A 206 -2.34 3.47 -2.32
C PHE A 206 -1.05 3.31 -3.14
N LEU A 207 -0.31 2.22 -2.92
CA LEU A 207 0.88 1.92 -3.69
C LEU A 207 0.55 1.81 -5.18
N TYR A 208 -0.52 1.08 -5.56
CA TYR A 208 -0.96 1.02 -6.96
C TYR A 208 -1.16 2.41 -7.57
N GLY A 209 -1.94 3.26 -6.90
CA GLY A 209 -2.21 4.62 -7.38
C GLY A 209 -0.93 5.47 -7.50
N ILE A 210 -0.07 5.43 -6.48
CA ILE A 210 1.22 6.13 -6.45
C ILE A 210 2.11 5.68 -7.62
N TYR A 211 2.33 4.37 -7.77
CA TYR A 211 3.21 3.87 -8.82
C TYR A 211 2.65 4.09 -10.22
N LYS A 212 1.33 4.08 -10.37
CA LYS A 212 0.69 4.44 -11.64
C LYS A 212 0.93 5.90 -11.98
N ILE A 213 0.83 6.83 -11.03
CA ILE A 213 1.15 8.25 -11.23
C ILE A 213 2.64 8.44 -11.52
N ASP A 214 3.51 7.79 -10.75
CA ASP A 214 4.97 7.78 -10.94
C ASP A 214 5.36 7.39 -12.38
N LEU A 215 4.75 6.31 -12.89
CA LEU A 215 4.94 5.85 -14.26
C LEU A 215 4.54 6.90 -15.30
N GLN A 216 3.42 7.59 -15.10
CA GLN A 216 2.96 8.63 -16.01
C GLN A 216 3.84 9.88 -15.95
N ILE A 217 4.34 10.25 -14.78
CA ILE A 217 5.31 11.33 -14.63
C ILE A 217 6.61 10.97 -15.35
N PHE A 218 7.09 9.74 -15.21
CA PHE A 218 8.26 9.25 -15.94
C PHE A 218 8.07 9.36 -17.46
N LEU A 219 6.92 8.89 -17.98
CA LEU A 219 6.56 9.01 -19.39
C LEU A 219 6.54 10.48 -19.85
N LEU A 220 5.89 11.35 -19.07
CA LEU A 220 5.81 12.78 -19.35
C LEU A 220 7.21 13.42 -19.42
N ASN A 221 8.08 13.15 -18.44
CA ASN A 221 9.46 13.65 -18.43
C ASN A 221 10.23 13.20 -19.67
N LYS A 222 10.14 11.92 -20.03
CA LYS A 222 10.81 11.41 -21.23
C LYS A 222 10.31 12.06 -22.51
N LEU A 223 9.02 12.32 -22.62
CA LEU A 223 8.44 13.01 -23.79
C LEU A 223 8.85 14.49 -23.86
N ILE A 224 9.02 15.16 -22.71
CA ILE A 224 9.57 16.53 -22.66
C ILE A 224 11.05 16.53 -23.08
N VAL A 225 11.85 15.56 -22.63
CA VAL A 225 13.25 15.41 -23.09
C VAL A 225 13.32 15.15 -24.60
N GLN A 226 12.42 14.33 -25.14
CA GLN A 226 12.35 14.13 -26.59
C GLN A 226 11.99 15.43 -27.32
N LEU A 227 11.09 16.24 -26.76
CA LEU A 227 10.73 17.55 -27.29
C LEU A 227 11.93 18.51 -27.29
N SER A 228 12.76 18.49 -26.25
CA SER A 228 13.94 19.38 -26.15
C SER A 228 15.04 19.03 -27.17
N HIS A 229 15.14 17.76 -27.57
CA HIS A 229 16.09 17.30 -28.60
C HIS A 229 15.57 17.36 -30.03
N GLU A 230 14.31 17.74 -30.27
CA GLU A 230 13.81 17.93 -31.63
C GLU A 230 14.58 19.06 -32.32
N LYS A 231 15.22 18.77 -33.47
CA LYS A 231 15.93 19.76 -34.27
C LYS A 231 15.02 20.96 -34.54
N ALA A 232 15.39 22.11 -33.98
CA ALA A 232 14.65 23.34 -34.14
C ALA A 232 14.63 23.76 -35.61
N ARG A 233 13.46 24.19 -36.08
CA ARG A 233 13.27 24.76 -37.41
C ARG A 233 12.37 25.98 -37.26
N ASP A 234 12.75 27.08 -37.89
CA ASP A 234 11.90 28.27 -37.95
C ASP A 234 10.83 28.09 -39.02
N ASP A 235 10.01 27.05 -38.86
CA ASP A 235 8.90 26.77 -39.76
C ASP A 235 7.58 26.75 -38.96
N ALA A 236 6.51 27.26 -39.59
CA ALA A 236 5.21 27.38 -38.95
C ALA A 236 4.62 26.00 -38.55
N LYS A 237 5.05 24.93 -39.22
CA LYS A 237 4.60 23.56 -38.96
C LYS A 237 5.21 23.02 -37.66
N TYR A 238 6.48 23.31 -37.40
CA TYR A 238 7.22 23.01 -36.19
C TYR A 238 6.60 23.75 -35.01
N GLN A 239 6.40 25.07 -35.11
CA GLN A 239 5.77 25.85 -34.03
C GLN A 239 4.37 25.33 -33.68
N ARG A 240 3.55 24.97 -34.67
CA ARG A 240 2.24 24.34 -34.43
C ARG A 240 2.35 22.97 -33.76
N ARG A 241 3.33 22.15 -34.16
CA ARG A 241 3.58 20.83 -33.55
C ARG A 241 4.02 20.95 -32.09
N ILE A 242 4.96 21.86 -31.80
CA ILE A 242 5.39 22.17 -30.43
C ILE A 242 4.21 22.64 -29.60
N PHE A 243 3.37 23.55 -30.12
CA PHE A 243 2.17 24.02 -29.44
C PHE A 243 1.22 22.87 -29.07
N ALA A 244 0.95 21.98 -30.03
CA ALA A 244 0.07 20.83 -29.82
C ALA A 244 0.61 19.88 -28.75
N LYS A 245 1.91 19.56 -28.80
CA LYS A 245 2.58 18.70 -27.81
C LYS A 245 2.56 19.33 -26.41
N LEU A 246 2.97 20.59 -26.27
CA LEU A 246 2.94 21.30 -24.99
C LEU A 246 1.53 21.35 -24.39
N ARG A 247 0.50 21.59 -25.21
CA ARG A 247 -0.90 21.56 -24.77
C ARG A 247 -1.30 20.17 -24.27
N GLN A 248 -0.91 19.12 -24.98
CA GLN A 248 -1.17 17.73 -24.57
C GLN A 248 -0.47 17.39 -23.26
N PHE A 249 0.81 17.77 -23.11
CA PHE A 249 1.59 17.55 -21.90
C PHE A 249 1.01 18.31 -20.70
N THR A 250 0.62 19.57 -20.90
CA THR A 250 -0.02 20.38 -19.85
C THR A 250 -1.35 19.79 -19.43
N LYS A 251 -2.19 19.35 -20.38
CA LYS A 251 -3.46 18.68 -20.09
C LYS A 251 -3.23 17.41 -19.28
N HIS A 252 -2.28 16.57 -19.68
CA HIS A 252 -1.97 15.32 -18.99
C HIS A 252 -1.44 15.58 -17.57
N HIS A 253 -0.51 16.54 -17.40
CA HIS A 253 -0.03 16.94 -16.08
C HIS A 253 -1.15 17.45 -15.15
N ALA A 254 -2.12 18.20 -15.68
CA ALA A 254 -3.30 18.63 -14.92
C ALA A 254 -4.16 17.44 -14.47
N ASN A 255 -4.33 16.43 -15.32
CA ASN A 255 -5.03 15.19 -14.99
C ASN A 255 -4.27 14.39 -13.91
N LEU A 256 -2.94 14.29 -14.01
CA LEU A 256 -2.10 13.66 -12.97
C LEU A 256 -2.29 14.32 -11.61
N LYS A 257 -2.25 15.66 -11.57
CA LYS A 257 -2.53 16.43 -10.35
C LYS A 257 -3.93 16.21 -9.80
N LYS A 258 -4.94 16.04 -10.67
CA LYS A 258 -6.31 15.72 -10.25
C LYS A 258 -6.37 14.34 -9.60
N CYS A 259 -5.79 13.32 -10.24
CA CYS A 259 -5.73 11.96 -9.70
C CYS A 259 -5.00 11.92 -8.35
N MET A 260 -3.85 12.58 -8.28
CA MET A 260 -3.05 12.64 -7.06
C MET A 260 -3.75 13.37 -5.91
N ARG A 261 -4.53 14.43 -6.18
CA ARG A 261 -5.40 15.04 -5.17
C ARG A 261 -6.40 14.04 -4.63
N GLY A 262 -7.03 13.26 -5.51
CA GLY A 262 -7.92 12.16 -5.08
C GLY A 262 -7.21 11.15 -4.16
N ILE A 263 -5.99 10.72 -4.51
CA ILE A 263 -5.19 9.86 -3.63
C ILE A 263 -4.88 10.55 -2.29
N SER A 264 -4.49 11.83 -2.34
CA SER A 264 -4.21 12.61 -1.14
C SER A 264 -5.43 12.77 -0.25
N ASP A 265 -6.63 12.91 -0.81
CA ASP A 265 -7.89 13.01 -0.05
C ASP A 265 -8.18 11.68 0.67
N ILE A 266 -7.99 10.55 -0.02
CA ILE A 266 -8.09 9.20 0.57
C ILE A 266 -7.04 9.04 1.68
N MET A 267 -5.79 9.49 1.48
CA MET A 267 -4.73 9.45 2.49
C MET A 267 -5.01 10.36 3.69
N ASN A 268 -5.52 11.57 3.46
CA ASN A 268 -5.90 12.50 4.52
C ASN A 268 -6.97 11.89 5.43
N LEU A 269 -7.93 11.16 4.85
CA LEU A 269 -8.95 10.46 5.60
C LEU A 269 -8.39 9.24 6.35
N SER A 270 -7.46 8.50 5.73
CA SER A 270 -6.92 7.26 6.29
C SER A 270 -5.87 7.49 7.37
N MET A 271 -4.98 8.45 7.16
CA MET A 271 -3.75 8.59 7.93
C MET A 271 -3.97 8.80 9.43
N PRO A 272 -4.94 9.60 9.91
CA PRO A 272 -5.21 9.69 11.34
C PRO A 272 -5.54 8.32 11.95
N VAL A 273 -6.44 7.57 11.31
CA VAL A 273 -6.84 6.22 11.77
C VAL A 273 -5.62 5.30 11.87
N PHE A 274 -4.79 5.27 10.82
CA PHE A 274 -3.60 4.44 10.78
C PHE A 274 -2.50 4.88 11.73
N VAL A 275 -2.31 6.18 11.97
CA VAL A 275 -1.30 6.69 12.91
C VAL A 275 -1.74 6.44 14.34
N PHE A 276 -2.99 6.74 14.70
CA PHE A 276 -3.48 6.59 16.07
C PHE A 276 -3.68 5.14 16.49
N ILE A 277 -3.94 4.21 15.57
CA ILE A 277 -4.07 2.78 15.89
C ILE A 277 -2.77 2.03 15.59
N GLY A 278 -2.15 2.32 14.45
CA GLY A 278 -0.95 1.63 14.00
C GLY A 278 0.29 1.97 14.84
N ALA A 279 0.50 3.22 15.24
CA ALA A 279 1.68 3.56 16.05
C ALA A 279 1.65 2.86 17.42
N PRO A 280 0.56 2.90 18.20
CA PRO A 280 0.44 2.11 19.42
C PRO A 280 0.54 0.60 19.17
N GLY A 281 -0.02 0.11 18.06
CA GLY A 281 0.12 -1.29 17.68
C GLY A 281 1.58 -1.72 17.51
N VAL A 282 2.38 -0.95 16.77
CA VAL A 282 3.82 -1.25 16.58
C VAL A 282 4.58 -1.12 17.90
N ILE A 283 4.31 -0.10 18.71
CA ILE A 283 4.89 0.05 20.06
C ILE A 283 4.58 -1.19 20.90
N SER A 284 3.32 -1.63 20.91
CA SER A 284 2.87 -2.76 21.71
C SER A 284 3.48 -4.09 21.24
N ILE A 285 3.60 -4.31 19.93
CA ILE A 285 4.29 -5.49 19.36
C ILE A 285 5.77 -5.48 19.72
N MET A 286 6.46 -4.34 19.60
CA MET A 286 7.87 -4.22 19.98
C MET A 286 8.07 -4.43 21.48
N TYR A 287 7.18 -3.87 22.31
CA TYR A 287 7.19 -4.07 23.76
C TYR A 287 6.97 -5.54 24.10
N TYR A 288 5.95 -6.18 23.51
CA TYR A 288 5.68 -7.59 23.71
C TYR A 288 6.89 -8.44 23.31
N PHE A 289 7.53 -8.15 22.18
CA PHE A 289 8.75 -8.84 21.76
C PHE A 289 9.83 -8.75 22.84
N LEU A 290 10.15 -7.56 23.34
CA LEU A 290 11.13 -7.36 24.41
C LEU A 290 10.73 -8.08 25.71
N TYR A 291 9.44 -8.01 26.07
CA TYR A 291 8.87 -8.67 27.24
C TYR A 291 8.98 -10.20 27.16
N SER A 292 8.77 -10.75 25.97
CA SER A 292 8.65 -12.18 25.73
C SER A 292 9.99 -12.84 25.38
N LEU A 293 11.10 -12.10 25.33
CA LEU A 293 12.40 -12.61 24.88
C LEU A 293 12.91 -13.77 25.75
N ASP A 294 12.71 -13.72 27.06
CA ASP A 294 13.26 -14.74 27.96
C ASP A 294 12.31 -15.93 28.17
N SER A 295 10.99 -15.67 28.19
CA SER A 295 9.99 -16.67 28.57
C SER A 295 9.23 -17.31 27.40
N ALA A 296 9.18 -16.68 26.22
CA ALA A 296 8.34 -17.19 25.14
C ALA A 296 8.97 -18.37 24.38
N SER A 297 8.08 -19.21 23.85
CA SER A 297 8.44 -20.25 22.91
C SER A 297 9.17 -19.69 21.68
N THR A 298 10.04 -20.50 21.08
CA THR A 298 10.75 -20.15 19.84
C THR A 298 9.79 -19.76 18.72
N ILE A 299 8.61 -20.39 18.67
CA ILE A 299 7.57 -20.14 17.66
C ILE A 299 6.99 -18.74 17.84
N THR A 300 6.63 -18.36 19.06
CA THR A 300 6.13 -17.02 19.36
C THR A 300 7.15 -15.96 19.01
N LYS A 301 8.44 -16.18 19.31
CA LYS A 301 9.53 -15.29 18.90
C LYS A 301 9.61 -15.11 17.38
N ILE A 302 9.49 -16.21 16.62
CA ILE A 302 9.48 -16.18 15.15
C ILE A 302 8.27 -15.37 14.64
N ARG A 303 7.07 -15.58 15.20
CA ARG A 303 5.84 -14.83 14.86
C ARG A 303 6.03 -13.33 15.11
N SER A 304 6.55 -12.93 16.27
CA SER A 304 6.81 -11.53 16.62
C SER A 304 7.78 -10.87 15.64
N VAL A 305 8.93 -11.51 15.38
CA VAL A 305 9.95 -10.98 14.46
C VAL A 305 9.38 -10.85 13.06
N TYR A 306 8.64 -11.86 12.61
CA TYR A 306 7.98 -11.84 11.31
C TYR A 306 7.03 -10.65 11.17
N VAL A 307 6.12 -10.44 12.14
CA VAL A 307 5.16 -9.32 12.12
C VAL A 307 5.88 -7.97 12.15
N ALA A 308 6.93 -7.83 12.98
CA ALA A 308 7.71 -6.60 13.08
C ALA A 308 8.45 -6.27 11.76
N VAL A 309 9.10 -7.25 11.15
CA VAL A 309 9.78 -7.09 9.85
C VAL A 309 8.77 -6.76 8.77
N PHE A 310 7.66 -7.51 8.68
CA PHE A 310 6.64 -7.31 7.67
C PHE A 310 6.03 -5.90 7.73
N THR A 311 5.68 -5.45 8.93
CA THR A 311 5.14 -4.10 9.16
C THR A 311 6.17 -3.02 8.79
N SER A 312 7.45 -3.24 9.12
CA SER A 312 8.53 -2.31 8.75
C SER A 312 8.71 -2.21 7.24
N VAL A 313 8.60 -3.33 6.51
CA VAL A 313 8.68 -3.35 5.05
C VAL A 313 7.51 -2.58 4.43
N ILE A 314 6.30 -2.70 4.96
CA ILE A 314 5.13 -1.93 4.49
C ILE A 314 5.39 -0.43 4.66
N VAL A 315 5.80 0.01 5.87
CA VAL A 315 6.09 1.43 6.16
C VAL A 315 7.21 1.96 5.26
N ALA A 316 8.28 1.19 5.08
CA ALA A 316 9.40 1.55 4.19
C ALA A 316 8.96 1.64 2.73
N THR A 317 8.11 0.72 2.25
CA THR A 317 7.59 0.74 0.88
C THR A 317 6.76 1.99 0.63
N PHE A 318 5.92 2.37 1.59
CA PHE A 318 5.15 3.61 1.54
C PHE A 318 6.01 4.86 1.50
N ALA A 319 6.98 4.96 2.41
CA ALA A 319 7.93 6.06 2.46
C ALA A 319 8.72 6.17 1.14
N HIS A 320 9.17 5.04 0.61
CA HIS A 320 9.86 4.98 -0.68
C HIS A 320 8.98 5.48 -1.82
N ALA A 321 7.73 5.02 -1.88
CA ALA A 321 6.79 5.40 -2.92
C ALA A 321 6.45 6.90 -2.87
N GLY A 322 6.23 7.45 -1.68
CA GLY A 322 5.98 8.88 -1.47
C GLY A 322 7.19 9.75 -1.81
N GLN A 323 8.39 9.36 -1.37
CA GLN A 323 9.62 10.05 -1.76
C GLN A 323 9.82 10.05 -3.28
N LYS A 324 9.63 8.90 -3.92
CA LYS A 324 9.83 8.75 -5.36
C LYS A 324 8.92 9.68 -6.18
N ILE A 325 7.66 9.86 -5.77
CA ILE A 325 6.76 10.84 -6.41
C ILE A 325 7.28 12.27 -6.23
N SER A 326 7.71 12.64 -5.03
CA SER A 326 8.26 13.97 -4.78
C SER A 326 9.46 14.25 -5.68
N ASP A 327 10.40 13.31 -5.76
CA ASP A 327 11.61 13.43 -6.57
C ASP A 327 11.31 13.46 -8.07
N ASN A 328 10.36 12.65 -8.56
CA ASN A 328 10.03 12.62 -9.97
C ASN A 328 9.18 13.82 -10.42
N THR A 329 8.39 14.40 -9.53
CA THR A 329 7.61 15.60 -9.84
C THR A 329 8.46 16.87 -9.84
N SER A 330 9.48 16.97 -8.99
CA SER A 330 10.45 18.09 -9.05
C SER A 330 11.21 18.09 -10.38
N LEU A 331 11.58 16.90 -10.88
CA LEU A 331 12.28 16.74 -12.16
C LEU A 331 11.50 17.28 -13.37
N ILE A 332 10.17 17.37 -13.31
CA ILE A 332 9.37 17.94 -14.41
C ILE A 332 9.76 19.39 -14.65
N PHE A 333 9.89 20.19 -13.58
CA PHE A 333 10.28 21.58 -13.71
C PHE A 333 11.68 21.70 -14.33
N ASP A 334 12.65 20.96 -13.79
CA ASP A 334 14.03 20.98 -14.28
C ASP A 334 14.08 20.58 -15.75
N THR A 335 13.36 19.53 -16.14
CA THR A 335 13.29 19.07 -17.53
C THR A 335 12.69 20.14 -18.46
N LEU A 336 11.64 20.84 -18.03
CA LEU A 336 11.03 21.92 -18.81
C LEU A 336 11.98 23.10 -19.02
N THR A 337 12.87 23.40 -18.07
CA THR A 337 13.87 24.48 -18.22
C THR A 337 14.89 24.21 -19.33
N THR A 338 15.15 22.92 -19.63
CA THR A 338 16.10 22.51 -20.69
C THR A 338 15.54 22.63 -22.11
N CYS A 339 14.24 22.93 -22.25
CA CYS A 339 13.63 23.07 -23.56
C CYS A 339 14.19 24.31 -24.30
N PRO A 340 14.35 24.28 -25.64
CA PRO A 340 14.87 25.39 -26.44
C PRO A 340 13.83 26.51 -26.63
N TRP A 341 13.32 27.05 -25.52
CA TRP A 341 12.22 28.01 -25.45
C TRP A 341 12.53 29.32 -26.17
N ASN A 342 13.82 29.68 -26.25
CA ASN A 342 14.33 30.84 -26.98
C ASN A 342 14.08 30.73 -28.50
N LEU A 343 13.92 29.52 -29.04
CA LEU A 343 13.63 29.26 -30.45
C LEU A 343 12.12 29.14 -30.74
N TRP A 344 11.29 29.21 -29.71
CA TRP A 344 9.84 29.07 -29.85
C TRP A 344 9.14 30.41 -30.01
N ASP A 345 7.98 30.43 -30.65
CA ASP A 345 7.15 31.62 -30.77
C ASP A 345 6.57 32.09 -29.40
N LYS A 346 5.99 33.30 -29.38
CA LYS A 346 5.39 33.87 -28.16
C LYS A 346 4.30 32.97 -27.55
N ARG A 347 3.57 32.23 -28.39
CA ARG A 347 2.45 31.38 -27.97
C ARG A 347 2.96 30.14 -27.24
N ASN A 348 3.96 29.47 -27.78
CA ASN A 348 4.63 28.30 -27.21
C ASN A 348 5.34 28.65 -25.90
N ARG A 349 6.06 29.77 -25.86
CA ARG A 349 6.69 30.27 -24.62
C ARG A 349 5.66 30.49 -23.51
N LYS A 350 4.49 31.07 -23.84
CA LYS A 350 3.42 31.28 -22.85
C LYS A 350 2.89 29.96 -22.28
N VAL A 351 2.67 28.94 -23.11
CA VAL A 351 2.23 27.62 -22.63
C VAL A 351 3.30 26.96 -21.76
N LEU A 352 4.57 27.02 -22.18
CA LEU A 352 5.68 26.51 -21.39
C LEU A 352 5.74 27.17 -20.02
N LEU A 353 5.64 28.51 -19.94
CA LEU A 353 5.65 29.25 -18.68
C LEU A 353 4.48 28.83 -17.77
N ILE A 354 3.28 28.66 -18.31
CA ILE A 354 2.13 28.16 -17.54
C ILE A 354 2.41 26.75 -17.02
N PHE A 355 2.99 25.88 -17.84
CA PHE A 355 3.34 24.52 -17.44
C PHE A 355 4.40 24.53 -16.33
N MET A 356 5.50 25.27 -16.52
CA MET A 356 6.57 25.44 -15.53
C MET A 356 6.03 25.98 -14.21
N ALA A 357 5.22 27.05 -14.22
CA ALA A 357 4.61 27.63 -13.02
C ALA A 357 3.76 26.60 -12.26
N ASN A 358 3.09 25.70 -12.99
CA ASN A 358 2.34 24.60 -12.40
C ASN A 358 3.25 23.46 -11.91
N SER A 359 4.50 23.35 -12.34
CA SER A 359 5.41 22.27 -11.93
C SER A 359 6.42 22.69 -10.84
N VAL A 360 6.46 23.97 -10.44
CA VAL A 360 7.44 24.48 -9.45
C VAL A 360 7.38 23.74 -8.12
N LYS A 361 6.17 23.51 -7.58
CA LYS A 361 6.01 22.84 -6.29
C LYS A 361 5.98 21.32 -6.50
N PRO A 362 6.95 20.56 -5.98
CA PRO A 362 6.91 19.11 -6.00
C PRO A 362 5.64 18.63 -5.34
N MET A 363 5.13 17.52 -5.85
CA MET A 363 3.94 16.95 -5.31
C MET A 363 4.30 16.00 -4.16
N THR A 364 3.70 16.23 -2.99
CA THR A 364 3.96 15.43 -1.79
C THR A 364 2.65 14.98 -1.17
N PHE A 365 2.67 13.82 -0.52
CA PHE A 365 1.59 13.39 0.36
C PHE A 365 1.94 13.84 1.77
N SER A 366 1.21 14.84 2.26
CA SER A 366 1.43 15.38 3.60
C SER A 366 0.10 15.59 4.30
N VAL A 367 0.01 15.11 5.55
CA VAL A 367 -1.18 15.22 6.39
C VAL A 367 -0.76 15.86 7.70
N ALA A 368 -1.37 16.99 8.07
CA ALA A 368 -1.03 17.73 9.30
C ALA A 368 0.49 18.02 9.46
N GLY A 369 1.20 18.29 8.37
CA GLY A 369 2.65 18.54 8.37
C GLY A 369 3.54 17.28 8.39
N ILE A 370 2.96 16.09 8.44
CA ILE A 370 3.69 14.82 8.30
C ILE A 370 3.70 14.42 6.83
N THR A 371 4.87 14.47 6.20
CA THR A 371 5.07 14.03 4.81
C THR A 371 5.40 12.54 4.78
N VAL A 372 4.78 11.78 3.87
CA VAL A 372 5.08 10.35 3.67
C VAL A 372 6.36 10.21 2.85
N ASP A 373 7.50 10.32 3.53
CA ASP A 373 8.85 10.22 2.97
C ASP A 373 9.73 9.28 3.82
N TYR A 374 11.02 9.16 3.50
CA TYR A 374 11.93 8.35 4.30
C TYR A 374 12.07 8.84 5.74
N GLN A 375 11.94 10.14 5.99
CA GLN A 375 12.00 10.67 7.35
C GLN A 375 10.81 10.20 8.18
N PHE A 376 9.62 10.08 7.57
CA PHE A 376 8.46 9.50 8.24
C PHE A 376 8.72 8.06 8.68
N ALA A 377 9.21 7.18 7.81
CA ALA A 377 9.52 5.80 8.19
C ALA A 377 10.54 5.73 9.34
N ILE A 378 11.63 6.48 9.25
CA ILE A 378 12.67 6.52 10.30
C ILE A 378 12.10 7.04 11.62
N LYS A 379 11.29 8.11 11.59
CA LYS A 379 10.64 8.68 12.78
C LYS A 379 9.69 7.67 13.41
N MET A 380 8.88 6.96 12.63
CA MET A 380 7.94 5.95 13.13
C MET A 380 8.66 4.77 13.79
N ILE A 381 9.72 4.26 13.17
CA ILE A 381 10.52 3.17 13.76
C ILE A 381 11.18 3.64 15.05
N LYS A 382 11.85 4.80 15.02
CA LYS A 382 12.54 5.35 16.19
C LYS A 382 11.57 5.61 17.35
N LEU A 383 10.41 6.23 17.06
CA LEU A 383 9.35 6.44 18.03
C LEU A 383 8.91 5.11 18.65
N SER A 384 8.61 4.11 17.81
CA SER A 384 8.11 2.83 18.28
C SER A 384 9.12 2.12 19.18
N SER A 385 10.39 2.07 18.78
CA SER A 385 11.46 1.44 19.56
C SER A 385 11.75 2.19 20.86
N SER A 386 11.74 3.53 20.85
CA SER A 386 11.97 4.32 22.06
C SER A 386 10.87 4.10 23.10
N TYR A 387 9.60 4.15 22.70
CA TYR A 387 8.48 3.93 23.62
C TYR A 387 8.42 2.49 24.13
N ALA A 388 8.67 1.50 23.26
CA ALA A 388 8.74 0.10 23.67
C ALA A 388 9.84 -0.14 24.72
N LEU A 389 11.01 0.48 24.55
CA LEU A 389 12.11 0.37 25.51
C LEU A 389 11.78 1.02 26.85
N VAL A 390 11.13 2.20 26.84
CA VAL A 390 10.68 2.88 28.07
C VAL A 390 9.68 2.01 28.83
N LEU A 391 8.68 1.45 28.14
CA LEU A 391 7.71 0.53 28.75
C LEU A 391 8.39 -0.70 29.36
N TYR A 392 9.37 -1.27 28.67
CA TYR A 392 10.16 -2.39 29.17
C TYR A 392 10.94 -2.03 30.45
N GLN A 393 11.58 -0.86 30.49
CA GLN A 393 12.32 -0.39 31.67
C GLN A 393 11.39 -0.12 32.87
N LEU A 394 10.23 0.50 32.64
CA LEU A 394 9.24 0.76 33.69
C LEU A 394 8.76 -0.54 34.34
N LYS A 395 8.51 -1.59 33.53
CA LYS A 395 8.14 -2.91 34.04
C LYS A 395 9.25 -3.54 34.88
N ASN A 396 10.51 -3.45 34.44
CA ASN A 396 11.63 -4.00 35.21
C ASN A 396 11.81 -3.29 36.56
N GLN A 397 11.58 -1.96 36.62
CA GLN A 397 11.60 -1.22 37.87
C GLN A 397 10.45 -1.62 38.80
N TYR A 398 9.25 -1.86 38.26
CA TYR A 398 8.11 -2.33 39.03
C TYR A 398 8.38 -3.68 39.68
N ASN A 399 9.02 -4.62 38.98
CA ASN A 399 9.34 -5.95 39.51
C ASN A 399 10.46 -5.96 40.58
N MET A 400 11.20 -4.86 40.74
CA MET A 400 12.24 -4.74 41.79
C MET A 400 11.70 -4.21 43.12
N ASN A 401 10.51 -3.59 43.11
CA ASN A 401 9.82 -3.07 44.28
C ASN A 401 8.76 -4.06 44.75
#